data_AF-A0A5M9MIJ0-F1
#
_entry.id   AF-A0A5M9MIJ0-F1
#
_cell.length_a   1.000
_cell.length_b   1.000
_cell.length_c   1.000
_cell.angle_alpha   90.00
_cell.angle_beta   90.00
_cell.angle_gamma   90.00
#
_symmetry.space_group_name_H-M   'P 1'
#
loop_
_entity.id
_entity.type
_entity.pdbx_description
1 polymer ?
#
loop_
_entity_poly.entity_id
_entity_poly.type
_entity_poly.pdbx_seq_one_letter_code
_entity_poly.pdbx_strand_id
1 'polypeptide(L)'
;MWIPASGLLLESLILPTPVIAQASALTSSYAPQHTLPASVNEAPPVLLNIQDSQVVDAQTICPGYIATNVRNTTNGFTATLHFAGSPCNLYGTDIEALNLKVEYQATDRLHVEIASAFIQANNISQYILSSSLVPKPLSDSGVLPDLDFSWTNNPSFGFTVSRKSTGDQIFSTRGTKLVYENQFIEFVSALPENYNLYGLGESIHQFRLGNNFTKKFYVADVGNVVDAYGVFLLHLTLCN
;
A
#
# COMPACT_ATOMS: atom_id res chain seq x y z
N MET A 1 22.27 31.59 63.10
CA MET A 1 22.66 32.87 63.71
C MET A 1 22.26 33.97 62.74
N TRP A 2 21.14 34.63 63.00
CA TRP A 2 20.74 35.90 62.36
C TRP A 2 21.69 36.99 62.90
N ILE A 3 21.96 38.15 62.28
CA ILE A 3 21.19 39.33 61.83
C ILE A 3 22.30 40.30 61.22
N PRO A 4 22.11 41.52 60.63
CA PRO A 4 21.04 42.19 59.86
C PRO A 4 21.50 42.79 58.51
N ALA A 5 20.51 43.33 57.79
CA ALA A 5 20.62 44.38 56.79
C ALA A 5 20.95 45.78 57.39
N SER A 6 21.71 46.59 56.65
CA SER A 6 21.75 48.08 56.58
C SER A 6 22.91 48.40 55.62
N GLY A 7 22.80 49.18 54.56
CA GLY A 7 22.27 50.53 54.42
C GLY A 7 22.91 51.13 53.15
N LEU A 8 22.22 52.08 52.53
CA LEU A 8 22.54 52.76 51.27
C LEU A 8 23.93 53.40 51.23
N LEU A 9 24.49 53.57 50.02
CA LEU A 9 24.97 54.87 49.51
C LEU A 9 25.21 54.78 47.99
N LEU A 10 24.68 55.77 47.26
CA LEU A 10 24.88 56.04 45.83
C LEU A 10 26.30 56.55 45.62
N GLU A 11 27.06 55.96 44.68
CA GLU A 11 28.03 56.71 43.88
C GLU A 11 28.05 56.17 42.43
N SER A 12 27.89 57.10 41.50
CA SER A 12 27.90 56.88 40.06
C SER A 12 29.30 56.55 39.56
N LEU A 13 29.50 55.37 38.97
CA LEU A 13 30.64 55.10 38.10
C LEU A 13 30.18 54.95 36.64
N ILE A 14 30.79 55.78 35.80
CA ILE A 14 30.66 55.83 34.35
C ILE A 14 31.22 54.51 33.78
N LEU A 15 30.38 53.72 33.12
CA LEU A 15 30.79 52.49 32.44
C LEU A 15 31.34 52.83 31.04
N PRO A 16 32.49 52.26 30.63
CA PRO A 16 33.00 52.40 29.27
C PRO A 16 32.10 51.68 28.27
N THR A 17 31.88 52.31 27.12
CA THR A 17 31.04 51.81 26.02
C THR A 17 31.54 50.47 25.49
N PRO A 18 30.70 49.43 25.41
CA PRO A 18 31.07 48.20 24.72
C PRO A 18 31.06 48.42 23.21
N VAL A 19 32.21 48.15 22.57
CA VAL A 19 32.31 47.98 21.12
C VAL A 19 31.47 46.75 20.75
N ILE A 20 30.36 46.96 20.06
CA ILE A 20 29.56 45.87 19.50
C ILE A 20 30.35 45.30 18.31
N ALA A 21 31.01 44.16 18.52
CA ALA A 21 31.48 43.34 17.42
C ALA A 21 30.24 42.80 16.69
N GLN A 22 29.95 43.37 15.53
CA GLN A 22 28.86 42.93 14.67
C GLN A 22 29.28 41.61 14.02
N ALA A 23 28.87 40.49 14.62
CA ALA A 23 28.97 39.19 13.97
C ALA A 23 28.12 39.24 12.70
N SER A 24 28.76 39.10 11.54
CA SER A 24 28.08 38.95 10.25
C SER A 24 27.26 37.66 10.28
N ALA A 25 25.98 37.74 10.64
CA ALA A 25 25.04 36.67 10.38
C ALA A 25 24.94 36.57 8.85
N LEU A 26 25.43 35.48 8.27
CA LEU A 26 25.13 35.14 6.89
C LEU A 26 23.63 34.87 6.83
N THR A 27 22.85 35.89 6.45
CA THR A 27 21.48 35.70 6.00
C THR A 27 21.54 34.82 4.77
N SER A 28 21.24 33.55 4.94
CA SER A 28 20.95 32.68 3.82
C SER A 28 19.68 33.21 3.15
N SER A 29 19.84 33.94 2.05
CA SER A 29 18.73 34.40 1.22
C SER A 29 18.25 33.23 0.35
N TYR A 30 17.66 32.21 0.98
CA TYR A 30 16.77 31.34 0.22
C TYR A 30 15.55 32.17 -0.15
N ALA A 31 15.40 32.47 -1.43
CA ALA A 31 14.15 33.00 -1.94
C ALA A 31 13.04 32.02 -1.52
N PRO A 32 11.88 32.50 -1.01
CA PRO A 32 10.76 31.62 -0.75
C PRO A 32 10.45 30.89 -2.05
N GLN A 33 10.67 29.58 -2.06
CA GLN A 33 10.26 28.77 -3.19
C GLN A 33 8.74 28.86 -3.28
N HIS A 34 8.24 29.00 -4.49
CA HIS A 34 6.81 28.98 -4.73
C HIS A 34 6.26 27.66 -4.19
N THR A 35 5.57 27.74 -3.07
CA THR A 35 4.83 26.62 -2.48
C THR A 35 3.38 26.77 -2.91
N LEU A 36 2.74 25.64 -3.21
CA LEU A 36 1.31 25.63 -3.42
C LEU A 36 0.63 26.08 -2.12
N PRO A 37 -0.48 26.84 -2.17
CA PRO A 37 -1.19 27.22 -0.97
C PRO A 37 -1.63 25.97 -0.20
N ALA A 38 -1.67 26.03 1.13
CA ALA A 38 -2.03 24.88 1.98
C ALA A 38 -3.40 24.28 1.61
N SER A 39 -4.29 25.09 1.03
CA SER A 39 -5.58 24.66 0.49
C SER A 39 -5.48 23.63 -0.65
N VAL A 40 -4.32 23.43 -1.28
CA VAL A 40 -4.09 22.35 -2.25
C VAL A 40 -3.98 20.99 -1.55
N ASN A 41 -3.61 20.98 -0.26
CA ASN A 41 -3.58 19.76 0.57
C ASN A 41 -4.95 19.44 1.21
N GLU A 42 -5.89 20.38 1.15
CA GLU A 42 -7.27 20.20 1.64
C GLU A 42 -8.05 19.33 0.65
N ALA A 43 -7.84 18.02 0.72
CA ALA A 43 -8.74 17.07 0.07
C ALA A 43 -10.04 16.97 0.90
N PRO A 44 -11.23 16.97 0.26
CA PRO A 44 -12.46 16.63 0.96
C PRO A 44 -12.29 15.30 1.70
N PRO A 45 -12.80 15.16 2.94
CA PRO A 45 -12.70 13.90 3.66
C PRO A 45 -13.42 12.81 2.85
N VAL A 46 -12.63 11.89 2.28
CA VAL A 46 -13.13 10.75 1.49
C VAL A 46 -13.64 9.69 2.45
N LEU A 47 -14.73 9.96 3.15
CA LEU A 47 -15.33 9.01 4.08
C LEU A 47 -16.12 7.97 3.28
N LEU A 48 -15.73 6.70 3.38
CA LEU A 48 -16.55 5.56 2.95
C LEU A 48 -17.66 5.32 3.98
N ASN A 49 -18.55 6.29 4.18
CA ASN A 49 -19.71 6.16 5.05
C ASN A 49 -21.04 6.13 4.28
N ILE A 50 -21.00 6.22 2.96
CA ILE A 50 -22.18 6.05 2.11
C ILE A 50 -22.35 4.54 1.88
N GLN A 51 -23.18 3.93 2.74
CA GLN A 51 -23.76 2.63 2.46
C GLN A 51 -24.83 2.83 1.39
N ASP A 52 -24.49 2.52 0.14
CA ASP A 52 -25.43 2.54 -0.96
C ASP A 52 -26.01 1.14 -1.15
N SER A 53 -27.28 0.98 -0.74
CA SER A 53 -28.03 -0.27 -0.87
C SER A 53 -28.31 -0.70 -2.32
N GLN A 54 -28.03 0.17 -3.30
CA GLN A 54 -28.20 -0.10 -4.72
C GLN A 54 -26.89 -0.52 -5.40
N VAL A 55 -25.77 -0.56 -4.67
CA VAL A 55 -24.47 -1.00 -5.19
C VAL A 55 -24.55 -2.46 -5.62
N VAL A 56 -24.07 -2.71 -6.83
CA VAL A 56 -24.05 -4.05 -7.44
C VAL A 56 -22.77 -4.75 -7.05
N ASP A 57 -22.85 -5.96 -6.50
CA ASP A 57 -21.67 -6.75 -6.17
C ASP A 57 -20.98 -7.26 -7.45
N ALA A 58 -19.75 -6.78 -7.70
CA ALA A 58 -18.95 -7.18 -8.86
C ALA A 58 -18.66 -8.69 -8.87
N GLN A 59 -18.54 -9.32 -7.70
CA GLN A 59 -18.36 -10.76 -7.57
C GLN A 59 -19.57 -11.54 -8.09
N THR A 60 -20.77 -10.95 -8.12
CA THR A 60 -21.97 -11.60 -8.64
C THR A 60 -22.09 -11.47 -10.16
N ILE A 61 -21.82 -10.28 -10.71
CA ILE A 61 -22.12 -9.96 -12.12
C ILE A 61 -20.93 -10.14 -13.06
N CYS A 62 -19.72 -9.75 -12.66
CA CYS A 62 -18.55 -9.83 -13.54
C CYS A 62 -18.19 -11.29 -13.81
N PRO A 63 -17.65 -11.65 -15.00
CA PRO A 63 -17.27 -13.03 -15.31
C PRO A 63 -15.87 -13.40 -14.80
N GLY A 64 -15.03 -12.40 -14.50
CA GLY A 64 -13.61 -12.60 -14.18
C GLY A 64 -12.75 -12.86 -15.42
N TYR A 65 -11.59 -13.49 -15.20
CA TYR A 65 -10.59 -13.75 -16.24
C TYR A 65 -10.35 -15.25 -16.45
N ILE A 66 -9.66 -15.63 -17.53
CA ILE A 66 -9.15 -16.97 -17.83
C ILE A 66 -7.66 -16.83 -18.18
N ALA A 67 -6.83 -17.67 -17.58
CA ALA A 67 -5.40 -17.76 -17.92
C ALA A 67 -5.18 -18.60 -19.18
N THR A 68 -4.41 -18.06 -20.12
CA THR A 68 -3.99 -18.72 -21.36
C THR A 68 -2.49 -18.47 -21.61
N ASN A 69 -1.94 -19.12 -22.64
CA ASN A 69 -0.54 -18.94 -23.07
C ASN A 69 0.47 -19.08 -21.90
N VAL A 70 0.27 -20.10 -21.07
CA VAL A 70 1.12 -20.37 -19.90
C VAL A 70 2.50 -20.82 -20.37
N ARG A 71 3.54 -20.13 -19.91
CA ARG A 71 4.93 -20.38 -20.28
C ARG A 71 5.81 -20.48 -19.04
N ASN A 72 6.42 -21.64 -18.85
CA ASN A 72 7.37 -21.83 -17.76
C ASN A 72 8.62 -20.98 -18.00
N THR A 73 9.13 -20.40 -16.91
CA THR A 73 10.41 -19.71 -16.84
C THR A 73 11.36 -20.51 -15.95
N THR A 74 12.60 -20.07 -15.82
CA THR A 74 13.58 -20.71 -14.94
C THR A 74 13.12 -20.79 -13.48
N ASN A 75 12.30 -19.82 -13.02
CA ASN A 75 11.97 -19.62 -11.60
C ASN A 75 10.45 -19.53 -11.37
N GLY A 76 9.62 -20.03 -12.29
CA GLY A 76 8.17 -19.86 -12.21
C GLY A 76 7.52 -19.93 -13.58
N PHE A 77 6.57 -19.04 -13.86
CA PHE A 77 5.90 -18.99 -15.16
C PHE A 77 5.26 -17.63 -15.44
N THR A 78 4.90 -17.40 -16.69
CA THR A 78 4.04 -16.30 -17.12
C THR A 78 2.79 -16.83 -17.79
N ALA A 79 1.72 -16.04 -17.78
CA ALA A 79 0.48 -16.32 -18.50
C ALA A 79 -0.18 -15.01 -18.93
N THR A 80 -1.09 -15.09 -19.89
CA THR A 80 -1.95 -13.97 -20.26
C THR A 80 -3.34 -14.22 -19.69
N LEU A 81 -3.93 -13.24 -19.02
CA LEU A 81 -5.30 -13.30 -18.54
C LEU A 81 -6.20 -12.51 -19.50
N HIS A 82 -7.25 -13.16 -20.00
CA HIS A 82 -8.30 -12.54 -20.82
C HIS A 82 -9.67 -12.72 -20.18
N PHE A 83 -10.68 -12.01 -20.66
CA PHE A 83 -12.03 -12.13 -20.10
C PHE A 83 -12.55 -13.57 -20.13
N ALA A 84 -13.16 -14.00 -19.02
CA ALA A 84 -13.86 -15.29 -18.94
C ALA A 84 -15.25 -15.25 -19.62
N GLY A 85 -15.73 -14.06 -19.96
CA GLY A 85 -17.03 -13.81 -20.57
C GLY A 85 -17.10 -12.38 -21.10
N SER A 86 -18.30 -11.83 -21.24
CA SER A 86 -18.46 -10.43 -21.65
C SER A 86 -17.97 -9.47 -20.56
N PRO A 87 -17.23 -8.40 -20.90
CA PRO A 87 -16.75 -7.42 -19.93
C PRO A 87 -17.94 -6.77 -19.20
N CYS A 88 -17.83 -6.62 -17.88
CA CYS A 88 -18.90 -6.07 -17.04
C CYS A 88 -18.90 -4.54 -17.04
N ASN A 89 -17.73 -3.91 -17.08
CA ASN A 89 -17.53 -2.45 -17.04
C ASN A 89 -18.38 -1.79 -15.94
N LEU A 90 -18.36 -2.35 -14.73
CA LEU A 90 -19.30 -2.00 -13.69
C LEU A 90 -18.91 -0.69 -12.99
N TYR A 91 -17.63 -0.55 -12.63
CA TYR A 91 -17.08 0.62 -11.94
C TYR A 91 -16.09 1.41 -12.80
N GLY A 92 -15.96 1.04 -14.07
CA GLY A 92 -14.92 1.52 -14.96
C GLY A 92 -14.88 0.70 -16.25
N THR A 93 -13.76 0.77 -16.96
CA THR A 93 -13.54 -0.03 -18.17
C THR A 93 -12.65 -1.22 -17.83
N ASP A 94 -13.15 -2.42 -18.10
CA ASP A 94 -12.40 -3.67 -17.95
C ASP A 94 -11.15 -3.67 -18.83
N ILE A 95 -10.04 -4.21 -18.30
CA ILE A 95 -8.79 -4.31 -19.03
C ILE A 95 -8.74 -5.63 -19.81
N GLU A 96 -8.71 -5.54 -21.14
CA GLU A 96 -8.83 -6.69 -22.06
C GLU A 96 -7.80 -7.80 -21.86
N ALA A 97 -6.55 -7.42 -21.59
CA ALA A 97 -5.47 -8.37 -21.40
C ALA A 97 -4.57 -7.95 -20.24
N LEU A 98 -4.31 -8.91 -19.36
CA LEU A 98 -3.37 -8.76 -18.25
C LEU A 98 -2.22 -9.76 -18.44
N ASN A 99 -1.02 -9.37 -18.02
CA ASN A 99 0.11 -10.25 -17.86
C ASN A 99 0.17 -10.75 -16.42
N LEU A 100 0.11 -12.06 -16.23
CA LEU A 100 0.41 -12.74 -14.98
C LEU A 100 1.87 -13.16 -15.00
N LYS A 101 2.60 -12.84 -13.94
CA LYS A 101 3.97 -13.28 -13.70
C LYS A 101 4.05 -13.88 -12.30
N VAL A 102 4.53 -15.11 -12.21
CA VAL A 102 4.75 -15.82 -10.95
C VAL A 102 6.23 -16.17 -10.85
N GLU A 103 6.88 -15.76 -9.75
CA GLU A 103 8.31 -15.95 -9.52
C GLU A 103 8.59 -16.48 -8.11
N TYR A 104 9.22 -17.65 -8.03
CA TYR A 104 9.84 -18.16 -6.82
C TYR A 104 11.16 -17.42 -6.62
N GLN A 105 11.17 -16.44 -5.70
CA GLN A 105 12.31 -15.57 -5.46
C GLN A 105 13.23 -16.08 -4.35
N ALA A 106 12.69 -16.74 -3.33
CA ALA A 106 13.47 -17.37 -2.25
C ALA A 106 12.71 -18.58 -1.71
N THR A 107 13.29 -19.28 -0.73
CA THR A 107 12.63 -20.40 -0.03
C THR A 107 11.24 -20.02 0.49
N ASP A 108 11.12 -18.83 1.08
CA ASP A 108 9.95 -18.29 1.77
C ASP A 108 9.32 -17.07 1.07
N ARG A 109 9.75 -16.77 -0.17
CA ARG A 109 9.24 -15.62 -0.95
C ARG A 109 8.78 -16.02 -2.34
N LEU A 110 7.48 -15.87 -2.57
CA LEU A 110 6.81 -15.99 -3.86
C LEU A 110 6.29 -14.62 -4.28
N HIS A 111 6.58 -14.22 -5.51
CA HIS A 111 6.09 -12.98 -6.11
C HIS A 111 5.04 -13.29 -7.17
N VAL A 112 3.86 -12.68 -7.04
CA VAL A 112 2.77 -12.74 -8.02
C VAL A 112 2.50 -11.31 -8.47
N GLU A 113 2.65 -11.05 -9.76
CA GLU A 113 2.39 -9.76 -10.39
C GLU A 113 1.31 -9.94 -11.47
N ILE A 114 0.27 -9.12 -11.39
CA ILE A 114 -0.78 -9.01 -12.41
C ILE A 114 -0.81 -7.55 -12.85
N ALA A 115 -0.52 -7.31 -14.12
CA ALA A 115 -0.46 -5.97 -14.68
C ALA A 115 -1.12 -5.92 -16.05
N SER A 116 -1.65 -4.77 -16.43
CA SER A 116 -2.18 -4.57 -17.79
C SER A 116 -1.11 -4.85 -18.85
N ALA A 117 -1.48 -5.59 -19.90
CA ALA A 117 -0.57 -5.94 -20.99
C ALA A 117 -0.24 -4.75 -21.91
N PHE A 118 -0.98 -3.63 -21.79
CA PHE A 118 -0.90 -2.49 -22.69
C PHE A 118 -0.35 -1.22 -22.03
N ILE A 119 0.28 -1.30 -20.86
CA ILE A 119 0.90 -0.13 -20.23
C ILE A 119 2.13 0.27 -21.02
N GLN A 120 2.05 1.43 -21.68
CA GLN A 120 3.14 2.07 -22.39
C GLN A 120 3.39 3.45 -21.78
N ALA A 121 4.59 4.02 -21.99
CA ALA A 121 4.99 5.31 -21.39
C ALA A 121 4.03 6.47 -21.72
N ASN A 122 3.29 6.38 -22.83
CA ASN A 122 2.30 7.36 -23.30
C ASN A 122 0.86 7.09 -22.80
N ASN A 123 0.56 5.92 -22.22
CA ASN A 123 -0.78 5.54 -21.75
C ASN A 123 -0.80 5.21 -20.24
N ILE A 124 0.31 5.41 -19.55
CA ILE A 124 0.42 5.09 -18.13
C ILE A 124 -0.36 6.13 -17.29
N SER A 125 -1.48 5.71 -16.71
CA SER A 125 -2.23 6.51 -15.73
C SER A 125 -1.79 6.27 -14.28
N GLN A 126 -1.08 5.16 -14.03
CA GLN A 126 -0.59 4.77 -12.72
C GLN A 126 0.87 5.17 -12.49
N TYR A 127 1.19 5.63 -11.28
CA TYR A 127 2.57 5.94 -10.93
C TYR A 127 3.30 4.66 -10.48
N ILE A 128 4.20 4.15 -11.32
CA ILE A 128 5.03 2.98 -11.00
C ILE A 128 6.35 3.46 -10.37
N LEU A 129 6.60 3.04 -9.14
CA LEU A 129 7.85 3.37 -8.44
C LEU A 129 9.05 2.71 -9.12
N SER A 130 10.08 3.53 -9.39
CA SER A 130 11.36 3.04 -9.92
C SER A 130 12.06 2.13 -8.91
N SER A 131 12.70 1.07 -9.40
CA SER A 131 13.55 0.20 -8.59
C SER A 131 14.76 0.92 -7.98
N SER A 132 15.13 2.09 -8.51
CA SER A 132 16.16 2.96 -7.92
C SER A 132 15.70 3.64 -6.63
N LEU A 133 14.38 3.84 -6.46
CA LEU A 133 13.79 4.41 -5.25
C LEU A 133 13.37 3.32 -4.27
N VAL A 134 12.78 2.25 -4.79
CA VAL A 134 12.34 1.09 -3.99
C VAL A 134 12.94 -0.18 -4.61
N PRO A 135 14.10 -0.65 -4.11
CA PRO A 135 14.73 -1.85 -4.61
C PRO A 135 13.79 -3.06 -4.55
N LYS A 136 13.63 -3.74 -5.69
CA LYS A 136 12.92 -5.02 -5.73
C LYS A 136 13.84 -6.12 -5.20
N PRO A 137 13.33 -7.07 -4.38
CA PRO A 137 14.12 -8.21 -3.95
C PRO A 137 14.66 -9.01 -5.14
N LEU A 138 15.91 -9.46 -5.03
CA LEU A 138 16.52 -10.35 -6.02
C LEU A 138 16.07 -11.80 -5.79
N SER A 139 16.21 -12.63 -6.83
CA SER A 139 15.98 -14.07 -6.70
C SER A 139 17.23 -14.77 -6.18
N ASP A 140 17.06 -15.61 -5.17
CA ASP A 140 18.11 -16.46 -4.61
C ASP A 140 18.33 -17.68 -5.51
N SER A 141 19.58 -17.93 -5.88
CA SER A 141 19.96 -19.05 -6.73
C SER A 141 20.03 -20.35 -5.94
N GLY A 142 19.45 -21.44 -6.46
CA GLY A 142 19.69 -22.79 -5.93
C GLY A 142 18.95 -23.14 -4.63
N VAL A 143 17.95 -22.34 -4.24
CA VAL A 143 17.07 -22.64 -3.10
C VAL A 143 15.82 -23.40 -3.57
N LEU A 144 15.34 -24.33 -2.73
CA LEU A 144 14.08 -25.02 -2.98
C LEU A 144 12.92 -24.22 -2.34
N PRO A 145 11.92 -23.79 -3.12
CA PRO A 145 10.81 -23.02 -2.57
C PRO A 145 9.90 -23.90 -1.71
N ASP A 146 9.62 -23.47 -0.47
CA ASP A 146 8.60 -24.06 0.40
C ASP A 146 7.20 -23.61 -0.01
N LEU A 147 7.07 -22.47 -0.69
CA LEU A 147 5.79 -22.02 -1.22
C LEU A 147 5.46 -22.77 -2.53
N ASP A 148 4.18 -23.06 -2.73
CA ASP A 148 3.63 -23.63 -3.96
C ASP A 148 2.51 -22.74 -4.50
N PHE A 149 2.50 -22.53 -5.81
CA PHE A 149 1.46 -21.80 -6.52
C PHE A 149 0.67 -22.76 -7.40
N SER A 150 -0.64 -22.85 -7.15
CA SER A 150 -1.58 -23.58 -8.00
C SER A 150 -2.67 -22.63 -8.51
N TRP A 151 -3.23 -22.94 -9.68
CA TRP A 151 -4.28 -22.12 -10.28
C TRP A 151 -5.29 -22.98 -11.06
N THR A 152 -6.44 -22.39 -11.34
CA THR A 152 -7.53 -23.02 -12.11
C THR A 152 -8.24 -21.99 -12.96
N ASN A 153 -8.87 -22.43 -14.05
CA ASN A 153 -9.81 -21.65 -14.86
C ASN A 153 -11.27 -22.10 -14.63
N ASN A 154 -11.56 -22.90 -13.61
CA ASN A 154 -12.89 -23.43 -13.35
C ASN A 154 -13.46 -22.89 -12.03
N PRO A 155 -14.53 -22.06 -12.05
CA PRO A 155 -15.27 -21.57 -13.21
C PRO A 155 -14.59 -20.39 -13.95
N SER A 156 -13.65 -19.71 -13.29
CA SER A 156 -12.81 -18.64 -13.84
C SER A 156 -11.40 -18.76 -13.26
N PHE A 157 -10.49 -17.89 -13.67
CA PHE A 157 -9.14 -17.78 -13.14
C PHE A 157 -9.18 -17.51 -11.64
N GLY A 158 -8.57 -18.40 -10.89
CA GLY A 158 -8.30 -18.25 -9.46
C GLY A 158 -7.03 -19.02 -9.11
N PHE A 159 -6.32 -18.54 -8.10
CA PHE A 159 -5.07 -19.15 -7.68
C PHE A 159 -5.00 -19.33 -6.16
N THR A 160 -4.07 -20.17 -5.76
CA THR A 160 -3.85 -20.56 -4.39
C THR A 160 -2.35 -20.64 -4.14
N VAL A 161 -1.91 -20.01 -3.06
CA VAL A 161 -0.56 -20.13 -2.53
C VAL A 161 -0.63 -20.97 -1.25
N SER A 162 0.19 -22.00 -1.18
CA SER A 162 0.26 -22.91 -0.04
C SER A 162 1.70 -23.17 0.40
N ARG A 163 1.89 -23.60 1.64
CA ARG A 163 3.18 -24.13 2.12
C ARG A 163 3.27 -25.62 1.82
N LYS A 164 4.35 -26.07 1.19
CA LYS A 164 4.63 -27.49 0.90
C LYS A 164 4.93 -28.25 2.18
N SER A 165 5.63 -27.63 3.12
CA SER A 165 6.01 -28.22 4.40
C SER A 165 4.81 -28.63 5.27
N THR A 166 3.76 -27.81 5.33
CA THR A 166 2.58 -28.05 6.19
C THR A 166 1.31 -28.41 5.42
N GLY A 167 1.23 -28.05 4.13
CA GLY A 167 0.00 -28.14 3.34
C GLY A 167 -0.95 -26.96 3.55
N ASP A 168 -0.59 -25.98 4.37
CA ASP A 168 -1.47 -24.86 4.71
C ASP A 168 -1.65 -23.92 3.52
N GLN A 169 -2.91 -23.58 3.24
CA GLN A 169 -3.26 -22.53 2.30
C GLN A 169 -3.11 -21.16 2.97
N ILE A 170 -2.20 -20.33 2.46
CA ILE A 170 -1.93 -18.98 3.02
C ILE A 170 -2.62 -17.86 2.25
N PHE A 171 -2.96 -18.09 0.98
CA PHE A 171 -3.70 -17.14 0.15
C PHE A 171 -4.48 -17.90 -0.92
N SER A 172 -5.74 -17.56 -1.15
CA SER A 172 -6.52 -18.20 -2.21
C SER A 172 -7.67 -17.36 -2.70
N THR A 173 -7.68 -17.10 -4.00
CA THR A 173 -8.76 -16.41 -4.70
C THR A 173 -9.79 -17.38 -5.29
N ARG A 174 -9.65 -18.68 -5.03
CA ARG A 174 -10.59 -19.68 -5.55
C ARG A 174 -12.00 -19.44 -5.01
N GLY A 175 -12.98 -19.57 -5.90
CA GLY A 175 -14.39 -19.29 -5.58
C GLY A 175 -14.78 -17.81 -5.68
N THR A 176 -13.83 -16.94 -6.02
CA THR A 176 -14.05 -15.50 -6.25
C THR A 176 -13.55 -15.14 -7.65
N LYS A 177 -13.86 -13.92 -8.10
CA LYS A 177 -13.56 -13.45 -9.45
C LYS A 177 -12.57 -12.30 -9.35
N LEU A 178 -11.49 -12.39 -10.14
CA LEU A 178 -10.61 -11.25 -10.36
C LEU A 178 -11.38 -10.19 -11.17
N VAL A 179 -11.59 -9.01 -10.60
CA VAL A 179 -12.13 -7.84 -11.33
C VAL A 179 -10.99 -6.85 -11.52
N TYR A 180 -10.73 -6.45 -12.75
CA TYR A 180 -9.61 -5.58 -13.09
C TYR A 180 -10.05 -4.55 -14.13
N GLU A 181 -10.51 -3.42 -13.63
CA GLU A 181 -10.92 -2.26 -14.39
C GLU A 181 -9.90 -1.12 -14.21
N ASN A 182 -9.98 -0.10 -15.06
CA ASN A 182 -9.06 1.05 -15.05
C ASN A 182 -9.06 1.86 -13.73
N GLN A 183 -10.15 1.85 -12.95
CA GLN A 183 -10.30 2.57 -11.69
C GLN A 183 -10.77 1.69 -10.52
N PHE A 184 -10.96 0.40 -10.76
CA PHE A 184 -11.45 -0.55 -9.76
C PHE A 184 -10.75 -1.90 -9.93
N ILE A 185 -10.09 -2.37 -8.88
CA ILE A 185 -9.45 -3.68 -8.86
C ILE A 185 -9.94 -4.39 -7.61
N GLU A 186 -10.47 -5.60 -7.78
CA GLU A 186 -10.95 -6.43 -6.68
C GLU A 186 -10.18 -7.75 -6.65
N PHE A 187 -9.55 -8.00 -5.50
CA PHE A 187 -8.96 -9.28 -5.12
C PHE A 187 -9.58 -9.73 -3.81
N VAL A 188 -10.13 -10.94 -3.80
CA VAL A 188 -10.69 -11.55 -2.61
C VAL A 188 -9.87 -12.79 -2.27
N SER A 189 -9.43 -12.89 -1.02
CA SER A 189 -8.81 -14.11 -0.51
C SER A 189 -9.60 -14.63 0.68
N ALA A 190 -9.89 -15.92 0.67
CA ALA A 190 -10.42 -16.59 1.85
C ALA A 190 -9.36 -16.60 2.96
N LEU A 191 -9.77 -16.31 4.19
CA LEU A 191 -8.97 -16.49 5.40
C LEU A 191 -9.48 -17.71 6.17
N PRO A 192 -8.60 -18.48 6.83
CA PRO A 192 -9.02 -19.64 7.62
C PRO A 192 -9.87 -19.23 8.83
N GLU A 193 -10.61 -20.17 9.39
CA GLU A 193 -11.30 -19.92 10.65
C GLU A 193 -10.29 -19.54 11.76
N ASN A 194 -10.71 -18.62 12.64
CA ASN A 194 -9.88 -18.12 13.74
C ASN A 194 -8.56 -17.46 13.29
N TYR A 195 -8.51 -16.89 12.08
CA TYR A 195 -7.36 -16.14 11.61
C TYR A 195 -6.99 -14.99 12.57
N ASN A 196 -5.70 -14.64 12.56
CA ASN A 196 -5.20 -13.43 13.19
C ASN A 196 -4.56 -12.55 12.12
N LEU A 197 -5.15 -11.37 11.90
CA LEU A 197 -4.68 -10.40 10.92
C LEU A 197 -4.16 -9.15 11.62
N TYR A 198 -3.00 -8.68 11.21
CA TYR A 198 -2.33 -7.50 11.78
C TYR A 198 -1.79 -6.61 10.67
N GLY A 199 -1.52 -5.35 10.98
CA GLY A 199 -0.93 -4.38 10.05
C GLY A 199 -1.98 -3.55 9.34
N LEU A 200 -1.90 -3.48 8.01
CA LEU A 200 -2.78 -2.66 7.18
C LEU A 200 -2.76 -1.18 7.63
N GLY A 201 -1.61 -0.64 8.02
CA GLY A 201 -1.50 0.74 8.52
C GLY A 201 -1.75 1.82 7.45
N GLU A 202 -2.00 3.06 7.82
CA GLU A 202 -1.98 3.63 9.17
C GLU A 202 -3.41 3.92 9.66
N SER A 203 -3.75 3.46 10.86
CA SER A 203 -4.90 3.97 11.62
C SER A 203 -4.79 3.49 13.07
N ILE A 204 -5.52 4.13 13.99
CA ILE A 204 -5.50 3.76 15.40
C ILE A 204 -6.56 2.67 15.65
N HIS A 205 -6.11 1.44 15.91
CA HIS A 205 -6.97 0.30 16.24
C HIS A 205 -6.24 -0.65 17.21
N GLN A 206 -6.95 -1.66 17.72
CA GLN A 206 -6.30 -2.74 18.47
C GLN A 206 -5.27 -3.45 17.60
N PHE A 207 -4.17 -3.95 18.19
CA PHE A 207 -3.09 -4.58 17.44
C PHE A 207 -3.59 -5.67 16.46
N ARG A 208 -4.46 -6.58 16.95
CA ARG A 208 -5.18 -7.53 16.11
C ARG A 208 -6.37 -6.85 15.46
N LEU A 209 -6.49 -6.98 14.13
CA LEU A 209 -7.65 -6.52 13.38
C LEU A 209 -8.88 -7.37 13.74
N GLY A 210 -10.02 -6.69 13.92
CA GLY A 210 -11.29 -7.33 14.17
C GLY A 210 -11.85 -8.04 12.92
N ASN A 211 -12.93 -8.80 13.11
CA ASN A 211 -13.71 -9.37 12.03
C ASN A 211 -14.74 -8.37 11.52
N ASN A 212 -15.24 -8.55 10.29
CA ASN A 212 -16.24 -7.69 9.67
C ASN A 212 -15.85 -6.20 9.74
N PHE A 213 -14.67 -5.91 9.21
CA PHE A 213 -14.05 -4.60 9.30
C PHE A 213 -13.60 -4.14 7.92
N THR A 214 -13.91 -2.88 7.58
CA THR A 214 -13.47 -2.23 6.35
C THR A 214 -12.43 -1.19 6.69
N LYS A 215 -11.28 -1.24 6.01
CA LYS A 215 -10.20 -0.25 6.15
C LYS A 215 -9.96 0.49 4.85
N LYS A 216 -9.79 1.80 4.97
CA LYS A 216 -9.45 2.69 3.87
C LYS A 216 -7.96 3.03 3.93
N PHE A 217 -7.35 3.15 2.76
CA PHE A 217 -6.00 3.64 2.59
C PHE A 217 -6.03 4.85 1.67
N TYR A 218 -5.87 6.03 2.25
CA TYR A 218 -5.79 7.28 1.51
C TYR A 218 -4.94 8.21 2.37
N VAL A 219 -3.81 8.64 1.81
CA VAL A 219 -2.95 9.61 2.50
C VAL A 219 -3.73 10.90 2.65
N ALA A 220 -4.02 11.28 3.88
CA ALA A 220 -4.72 12.51 4.19
C ALA A 220 -3.98 13.26 5.29
N ASP A 221 -3.93 14.57 5.19
CA ASP A 221 -3.42 15.45 6.23
C ASP A 221 -4.51 15.66 7.28
N VAL A 222 -4.76 14.62 8.09
CA VAL A 222 -5.89 14.57 9.01
C VAL A 222 -5.42 14.17 10.40
N GLY A 223 -5.57 15.08 11.37
CA GLY A 223 -5.20 14.86 12.77
C GLY A 223 -6.19 13.99 13.56
N ASN A 224 -7.06 13.24 12.88
CA ASN A 224 -8.10 12.42 13.52
C ASN A 224 -7.85 10.91 13.35
N VAL A 225 -8.59 10.12 14.13
CA VAL A 225 -8.34 8.69 14.36
C VAL A 225 -8.75 7.75 13.22
N VAL A 226 -9.35 8.26 12.13
CA VAL A 226 -10.04 7.44 11.12
C VAL A 226 -9.28 7.37 9.78
N ASP A 227 -8.62 8.45 9.38
CA ASP A 227 -7.83 8.55 8.15
C ASP A 227 -6.43 9.09 8.52
N ALA A 228 -5.37 8.42 8.06
CA ALA A 228 -4.01 8.68 8.53
C ALA A 228 -3.09 9.27 7.46
N TYR A 229 -1.95 9.76 7.95
CA TYR A 229 -0.91 10.47 7.20
C TYR A 229 -0.08 9.59 6.26
N GLY A 230 -0.21 8.26 6.35
CA GLY A 230 0.53 7.30 5.51
C GLY A 230 -0.27 6.05 5.12
N VAL A 231 0.22 5.33 4.10
CA VAL A 231 -0.34 4.06 3.63
C VAL A 231 0.73 2.97 3.71
N PHE A 232 0.49 1.94 4.51
CA PHE A 232 1.33 0.75 4.65
C PHE A 232 0.50 -0.52 4.39
N LEU A 233 0.49 -0.95 3.12
CA LEU A 233 -0.19 -2.16 2.65
C LEU A 233 0.65 -3.42 2.92
N LEU A 234 1.02 -3.65 4.18
CA LEU A 234 1.62 -4.90 4.65
C LEU A 234 0.70 -5.51 5.71
N HIS A 235 0.38 -6.79 5.55
CA HIS A 235 -0.33 -7.54 6.57
C HIS A 235 0.44 -8.80 6.96
N LEU A 236 0.33 -9.16 8.23
CA LEU A 236 0.81 -10.43 8.76
C LEU A 236 -0.41 -11.26 9.14
N THR A 237 -0.47 -12.48 8.59
CA THR A 237 -1.46 -13.48 8.96
C THR A 237 -0.77 -14.56 9.78
N LEU A 238 -1.24 -14.81 11.00
CA LEU A 238 -0.81 -15.95 11.82
C LEU A 238 -1.89 -17.03 11.76
N CYS A 239 -1.50 -18.21 11.28
CA CYS A 239 -2.28 -19.43 11.42
C CYS A 239 -2.00 -20.04 12.80
N ASN A 240 -3.03 -20.57 13.46
CA ASN A 240 -2.90 -21.31 14.72
C ASN A 240 -2.50 -22.76 14.48
#